data_AF-A0A6P6EKS9-F1
#
_entry.id   AF-A0A6P6EKS9-F1
#
_cell.length_a   1.000
_cell.length_b   1.000
_cell.length_c   1.000
_cell.angle_alpha   90.00
_cell.angle_beta   90.00
_cell.angle_gamma   90.00
#
_symmetry.space_group_name_H-M   'P 1'
#
loop_
_entity.id
_entity.type
_entity.pdbx_description
1 polymer ?
#
loop_
_entity_poly.entity_id
_entity_poly.type
_entity_poly.pdbx_seq_one_letter_code
_entity_poly.pdbx_strand_id
1 'polypeptide(L)'
;MDEDGLPLMGSGIDLTKVPAIQQKRTVAFLNQFVVHTVQFLNRFSTVCEEKLANLSLRIQQIETTLNILDAKLASIPGLDDVMLEASPVSVTSVTDRSHSEATSEQSQGVPVMAIRNKMISEGLDPDLLERPGAPVPDAAVEKSMGGSSDSESSFSD
;
A
#
# COMPACT_ATOMS: atom_id res chain seq x y z
N MET A 1 50.62 12.20 -7.65
CA MET A 1 49.94 11.18 -8.47
C MET A 1 50.33 9.86 -7.85
N ASP A 2 49.38 8.95 -7.65
CA ASP A 2 49.75 7.57 -7.29
C ASP A 2 50.46 6.92 -8.49
N GLU A 3 51.06 5.76 -8.26
CA GLU A 3 51.85 4.99 -9.24
C GLU A 3 51.10 4.68 -10.56
N ASP A 4 49.78 4.86 -10.61
CA ASP A 4 48.93 4.65 -11.79
C ASP A 4 48.58 5.93 -12.58
N GLY A 5 49.23 7.06 -12.30
CA GLY A 5 49.11 8.29 -13.12
C GLY A 5 47.73 8.95 -13.12
N LEU A 6 46.79 8.46 -12.32
CA LEU A 6 45.52 9.12 -12.08
C LEU A 6 45.76 10.37 -11.21
N PRO A 7 45.08 11.50 -11.48
CA PRO A 7 45.09 12.61 -10.56
C PRO A 7 44.59 12.08 -9.22
N LEU A 8 45.44 12.13 -8.20
CA LEU A 8 45.02 12.11 -6.80
C LEU A 8 44.09 13.31 -6.65
N MET A 9 42.83 13.16 -7.04
CA MET A 9 41.77 14.07 -6.68
C MET A 9 41.44 13.82 -5.21
N GLY A 10 42.48 13.84 -4.37
CA GLY A 10 42.33 14.21 -2.97
C GLY A 10 41.58 15.52 -3.03
N SER A 11 40.42 15.55 -2.38
CA SER A 11 39.55 16.74 -2.30
C SER A 11 40.48 17.95 -2.22
N GLY A 12 40.50 18.80 -3.25
CA GLY A 12 41.49 19.87 -3.47
C GLY A 12 41.42 21.00 -2.44
N ILE A 13 41.14 20.63 -1.20
CA ILE A 13 40.90 21.41 -0.02
C ILE A 13 42.21 21.37 0.75
N ASP A 14 42.97 22.44 0.62
CA ASP A 14 44.09 22.71 1.49
C ASP A 14 43.56 22.99 2.91
N LEU A 15 43.63 21.97 3.77
CA LEU A 15 43.14 22.02 5.16
C LEU A 15 43.86 23.11 5.99
N THR A 16 45.03 23.59 5.55
CA THR A 16 45.75 24.68 6.20
C THR A 16 45.16 26.07 5.90
N LYS A 17 44.31 26.17 4.86
CA LYS A 17 43.59 27.39 4.47
C LYS A 17 42.14 27.43 4.97
N VAL A 18 41.66 26.37 5.62
CA VAL A 18 40.31 26.32 6.17
C VAL A 18 40.28 27.12 7.48
N PRO A 19 39.45 28.19 7.59
CA PRO A 19 39.36 28.96 8.83
C PRO A 19 38.78 28.11 9.97
N ALA A 20 39.23 28.37 11.19
CA ALA A 20 38.75 27.67 12.37
C ALA A 20 37.23 27.79 12.52
N ILE A 21 36.56 26.68 12.82
CA ILE A 21 35.10 26.67 13.03
C ILE A 21 34.72 27.56 14.21
N GLN A 22 33.70 28.39 14.03
CA GLN A 22 33.23 29.30 15.06
C GLN A 22 32.38 28.55 16.08
N GLN A 23 33.01 27.87 17.04
CA GLN A 23 32.34 27.03 18.04
C GLN A 23 31.19 27.75 18.76
N LYS A 24 31.37 29.01 19.17
CA LYS A 24 30.30 29.82 19.80
C LYS A 24 29.06 29.98 18.92
N ARG A 25 29.26 30.16 17.61
CA ARG A 25 28.18 30.28 16.63
C ARG A 25 27.49 28.93 16.40
N THR A 26 28.26 27.85 16.30
CA THR A 26 27.70 26.49 16.19
C THR A 26 26.85 26.12 17.40
N VAL A 27 27.32 26.42 18.62
CA VAL A 27 26.54 26.21 19.85
C VAL A 27 25.27 27.05 19.86
N ALA A 28 25.33 28.32 19.43
CA ALA A 28 24.15 29.16 19.33
C ALA A 28 23.12 28.58 18.33
N PHE A 29 23.57 28.07 17.18
CA PHE A 29 22.67 27.41 16.22
C PHE A 29 22.07 26.12 16.76
N LEU A 30 22.85 25.29 17.45
CA LEU A 30 22.33 24.06 18.06
C LEU A 30 21.31 24.37 19.16
N ASN A 31 21.59 25.35 20.01
CA ASN A 31 20.65 25.79 21.03
C ASN A 31 19.37 26.33 20.38
N GLN A 32 19.48 27.16 19.35
CA GLN A 32 18.32 27.69 18.63
C GLN A 32 17.52 26.58 17.94
N PHE A 33 18.20 25.60 17.35
CA PHE A 33 17.58 24.43 16.74
C PHE A 33 16.79 23.65 17.78
N VAL A 34 17.40 23.28 18.91
CA VAL A 34 16.72 22.54 19.99
C VAL A 34 15.52 23.32 20.51
N VAL A 35 15.66 24.63 20.75
CA VAL A 35 14.55 25.48 21.20
C VAL A 35 13.41 25.48 20.18
N HIS A 36 13.71 25.69 18.89
CA HIS A 36 12.68 25.66 17.85
C HIS A 36 12.03 24.29 17.70
N THR A 37 12.80 23.21 17.75
CA THR A 37 12.28 21.85 17.64
C THR A 37 11.35 21.53 18.81
N VAL A 38 11.74 21.86 20.04
CA VAL A 38 10.90 21.63 21.22
C VAL A 38 9.64 22.49 21.18
N GLN A 39 9.75 23.77 20.82
CA GLN A 39 8.59 24.65 20.64
C GLN A 39 7.63 24.12 19.57
N PHE A 40 8.18 23.65 18.45
CA PHE A 40 7.40 23.00 17.40
C PHE A 40 6.70 21.74 17.92
N LEU A 41 7.41 20.84 18.60
CA LEU A 41 6.84 19.61 19.16
C LEU A 41 5.74 19.89 20.17
N ASN A 42 5.93 20.88 21.04
CA ASN A 42 4.91 21.26 22.02
C ASN A 42 3.65 21.78 21.33
N ARG A 43 3.81 22.65 20.32
CA ARG A 43 2.67 23.13 19.52
C ARG A 43 2.02 22.01 18.71
N PHE A 44 2.82 21.11 18.15
CA PHE A 44 2.34 19.95 17.40
C PHE A 44 1.53 19.03 18.32
N SER A 45 2.00 18.74 19.53
CA SER A 45 1.26 17.96 20.54
C SER A 45 -0.09 18.58 20.84
N THR A 46 -0.14 19.89 21.04
CA THR A 46 -1.39 20.63 21.31
C THR A 46 -2.38 20.46 20.15
N VAL A 47 -1.91 20.57 18.90
CA VAL A 47 -2.76 20.39 17.71
C VAL A 47 -3.24 18.93 17.58
N CYS A 48 -2.39 17.96 17.89
CA CYS A 48 -2.76 16.55 17.90
C CYS A 48 -3.83 16.25 18.95
N GLU A 49 -3.68 16.77 20.17
CA GLU A 49 -4.66 16.64 21.25
C GLU A 49 -6.00 17.24 20.86
N GLU A 50 -6.01 18.45 20.29
CA GLU A 50 -7.25 19.10 19.83
C GLU A 50 -7.96 18.27 18.75
N LYS A 51 -7.20 17.79 17.76
CA LYS A 51 -7.75 16.94 16.69
C LYS A 51 -8.28 15.61 17.23
N LEU A 52 -7.57 14.99 18.15
CA LEU A 52 -7.98 13.74 18.78
C LEU A 52 -9.27 13.94 19.60
N ALA A 53 -9.36 15.03 20.36
CA ALA A 53 -10.56 15.38 21.11
C ALA A 53 -11.77 15.58 20.19
N ASN A 54 -11.58 16.25 19.05
CA ASN A 54 -12.65 16.42 18.05
C ASN A 54 -13.13 15.07 17.47
N LEU A 55 -12.20 14.19 17.12
CA LEU A 55 -12.54 12.85 16.62
C LEU A 55 -13.26 12.02 17.69
N SER A 56 -12.79 12.07 18.93
CA SER A 56 -13.42 11.39 20.06
C SER A 56 -14.87 11.85 20.26
N LEU A 57 -15.11 13.16 20.22
CA LEU A 57 -16.47 13.72 20.33
C LEU A 57 -17.37 13.25 19.18
N ARG A 58 -16.86 13.22 17.95
CA ARG A 58 -17.63 12.76 16.78
C ARG A 58 -17.99 11.29 16.88
N ILE A 59 -17.09 10.45 17.40
CA ILE A 59 -17.37 9.02 17.64
C ILE A 59 -18.48 8.88 18.69
N GLN A 60 -18.38 9.61 19.80
CA GLN A 60 -19.39 9.57 20.86
C GLN A 60 -20.76 10.08 20.37
N GLN A 61 -20.78 11.07 19.49
CA GLN A 61 -22.00 11.53 18.83
C GLN A 61 -22.62 10.41 17.98
N ILE A 62 -21.81 9.73 17.16
CA ILE A 62 -22.28 8.60 16.34
C ILE A 62 -22.87 7.51 17.23
N GLU A 63 -22.18 7.12 18.30
CA GLU A 63 -22.65 6.11 19.27
C GLU A 63 -24.00 6.51 19.89
N THR A 64 -24.13 7.76 20.32
CA THR A 64 -25.38 8.28 20.89
C THR A 64 -26.51 8.25 19.85
N THR A 65 -26.24 8.66 18.60
CA THR A 65 -27.25 8.61 17.54
C THR A 65 -27.66 7.18 17.20
N LEU A 66 -26.72 6.23 17.20
CA LEU A 66 -27.00 4.82 16.95
C LEU A 66 -27.87 4.23 18.05
N ASN A 67 -27.53 4.48 19.33
CA ASN A 67 -28.35 4.05 20.46
C ASN A 67 -29.78 4.61 20.39
N ILE A 68 -29.95 5.86 19.95
CA ILE A 68 -31.29 6.44 19.74
C ILE A 68 -32.03 5.73 18.60
N LEU A 69 -31.35 5.42 17.50
CA LEU A 69 -31.95 4.72 16.36
C LEU A 69 -32.36 3.29 16.74
N ASP A 70 -31.53 2.57 17.48
CA ASP A 70 -31.85 1.24 18.02
C ASP A 70 -33.07 1.30 18.93
N ALA A 71 -33.12 2.27 19.85
CA ALA A 71 -34.28 2.47 20.71
C ALA A 71 -35.55 2.79 19.92
N LYS A 72 -35.44 3.57 18.83
CA LYS A 72 -36.56 3.88 17.94
C LYS A 72 -37.05 2.64 17.19
N LEU A 73 -36.15 1.79 16.70
CA LEU A 73 -36.50 0.52 16.05
C LEU A 73 -37.19 -0.42 17.04
N ALA A 74 -36.63 -0.58 18.25
CA ALA A 74 -37.20 -1.42 19.30
C ALA A 74 -38.58 -0.93 19.79
N SER A 75 -38.90 0.36 19.61
CA SER A 75 -40.19 0.92 20.03
C SER A 75 -41.35 0.62 19.07
N ILE A 76 -41.09 0.07 17.88
CA ILE A 76 -42.15 -0.29 16.91
C ILE A 76 -42.50 -1.77 17.09
N PRO A 77 -43.69 -2.11 17.62
CA PRO A 77 -44.09 -3.49 17.83
C PRO A 77 -44.32 -4.23 16.50
N GLY A 78 -43.71 -5.40 16.35
CA GLY A 78 -43.86 -6.28 15.18
C GLY A 78 -42.78 -6.14 14.09
N LEU A 79 -41.70 -5.39 14.35
CA LEU A 79 -40.58 -5.20 13.41
C LEU A 79 -39.37 -6.12 13.67
N ASP A 80 -39.34 -6.83 14.81
CA ASP A 80 -38.24 -7.76 15.15
C ASP A 80 -38.14 -8.96 14.18
N ASP A 81 -39.24 -9.33 13.51
CA ASP A 81 -39.33 -10.49 12.60
C ASP A 81 -38.95 -10.17 11.14
N VAL A 82 -38.57 -8.93 10.80
CA VAL A 82 -38.21 -8.56 9.41
C VAL A 82 -36.74 -8.89 9.07
N MET A 83 -36.03 -9.58 9.96
CA MET A 83 -34.66 -10.05 9.72
C MET A 83 -34.64 -11.33 8.87
N LEU A 84 -34.49 -11.13 7.55
CA LEU A 84 -33.74 -12.00 6.62
C LEU A 84 -34.25 -13.44 6.40
N GLU A 85 -35.36 -13.60 5.68
CA GLU A 85 -35.52 -14.78 4.81
C GLU A 85 -34.56 -14.67 3.61
N ALA A 86 -33.28 -14.94 3.85
CA ALA A 86 -32.40 -15.41 2.78
C ALA A 86 -32.81 -16.85 2.48
N SER A 87 -33.83 -17.02 1.62
CA SER A 87 -34.25 -18.34 1.17
C SER A 87 -33.07 -19.08 0.52
N PRO A 88 -32.79 -20.35 0.83
CA PRO A 88 -31.86 -21.16 0.05
C PRO A 88 -32.52 -21.47 -1.30
N VAL A 89 -32.28 -20.63 -2.31
CA VAL A 89 -32.73 -20.89 -3.67
C VAL A 89 -31.92 -22.06 -4.23
N SER A 90 -32.47 -23.25 -4.08
CA SER A 90 -32.10 -24.44 -4.85
C SER A 90 -32.57 -24.23 -6.29
N VAL A 91 -31.65 -23.93 -7.23
CA VAL A 91 -31.96 -23.89 -8.67
C VAL A 91 -31.45 -25.16 -9.33
N THR A 92 -32.41 -26.01 -9.67
CA THR A 92 -32.34 -27.18 -10.53
C THR A 92 -31.95 -26.77 -11.97
N SER A 93 -30.80 -27.26 -12.42
CA SER A 93 -30.47 -27.81 -13.74
C SER A 93 -30.89 -27.12 -15.07
N VAL A 94 -29.87 -27.05 -15.94
CA VAL A 94 -29.82 -27.14 -17.42
C VAL A 94 -29.98 -25.88 -18.29
N THR A 95 -29.00 -25.78 -19.21
CA THR A 95 -29.01 -25.26 -20.61
C THR A 95 -28.59 -23.80 -20.89
N ASP A 96 -27.30 -23.68 -21.19
CA ASP A 96 -26.68 -23.06 -22.37
C ASP A 96 -27.03 -21.61 -22.78
N ARG A 97 -25.93 -20.89 -23.06
CA ARG A 97 -25.74 -19.95 -24.17
C ARG A 97 -25.54 -18.47 -23.84
N SER A 98 -24.25 -18.14 -23.75
CA SER A 98 -23.57 -17.05 -24.45
C SER A 98 -23.78 -15.59 -24.02
N HIS A 99 -22.61 -14.97 -23.86
CA HIS A 99 -22.26 -13.58 -24.15
C HIS A 99 -22.47 -12.52 -23.07
N SER A 100 -21.31 -12.20 -22.50
CA SER A 100 -20.71 -10.86 -22.34
C SER A 100 -21.22 -9.92 -21.27
N GLU A 101 -20.19 -9.42 -20.58
CA GLU A 101 -19.97 -8.05 -20.13
C GLU A 101 -20.28 -7.73 -18.66
N ALA A 102 -19.16 -7.61 -17.93
CA ALA A 102 -18.81 -6.56 -16.98
C ALA A 102 -19.72 -6.42 -15.76
N THR A 103 -19.23 -6.54 -14.53
CA THR A 103 -18.40 -5.53 -13.85
C THR A 103 -18.20 -6.06 -12.42
N SER A 104 -16.97 -6.25 -11.95
CA SER A 104 -16.14 -5.29 -11.21
C SER A 104 -16.59 -5.04 -9.77
N GLU A 105 -16.03 -5.82 -8.83
CA GLU A 105 -15.80 -5.39 -7.43
C GLU A 105 -14.48 -6.04 -6.96
N GLN A 106 -13.37 -5.30 -6.95
CA GLN A 106 -12.80 -4.68 -5.74
C GLN A 106 -11.52 -5.38 -5.28
N SER A 107 -10.37 -4.87 -5.76
CA SER A 107 -9.10 -5.00 -5.04
C SER A 107 -8.45 -3.61 -4.97
N GLN A 108 -8.58 -3.00 -3.80
CA GLN A 108 -7.94 -1.74 -3.44
C GLN A 108 -6.43 -1.82 -3.74
N GLY A 109 -5.94 -0.90 -4.58
CA GLY A 109 -4.66 -0.22 -4.33
C GLY A 109 -3.38 -0.75 -4.97
N VAL A 110 -3.40 -1.74 -5.88
CA VAL A 110 -2.18 -2.12 -6.62
C VAL A 110 -2.49 -2.20 -8.11
N PRO A 111 -1.72 -1.52 -9.00
CA PRO A 111 -1.92 -1.65 -10.44
C PRO A 111 -1.70 -3.11 -10.82
N VAL A 112 -2.66 -3.72 -11.53
CA VAL A 112 -2.63 -5.13 -11.98
C VAL A 112 -1.31 -5.50 -12.66
N MET A 113 -0.66 -4.52 -13.31
CA MET A 113 0.68 -4.65 -13.91
C MET A 113 1.79 -4.98 -12.88
N ALA A 114 1.75 -4.41 -11.68
CA ALA A 114 2.72 -4.72 -10.63
C ALA A 114 2.53 -6.14 -10.08
N ILE A 115 1.29 -6.62 -10.01
CA ILE A 115 0.97 -7.99 -9.62
C ILE A 115 1.41 -8.96 -10.71
N ARG A 116 1.16 -8.64 -11.99
CA ARG A 116 1.61 -9.42 -13.15
C ARG A 116 3.14 -9.58 -13.16
N ASN A 117 3.88 -8.48 -12.95
CA ASN A 117 5.34 -8.51 -12.90
C ASN A 117 5.85 -9.36 -11.73
N LYS A 118 5.19 -9.30 -10.56
CA LYS A 118 5.54 -10.15 -9.42
C LYS A 118 5.22 -11.63 -9.69
N MET A 119 4.11 -11.93 -10.38
CA MET A 119 3.70 -13.29 -10.71
C MET A 119 4.70 -13.97 -11.66
N ILE A 120 5.18 -13.24 -12.68
CA ILE A 120 6.23 -13.69 -13.60
C ILE A 120 7.55 -13.94 -12.83
N SER A 121 7.91 -13.06 -11.89
CA SER A 121 9.14 -13.22 -11.10
C SER A 121 9.10 -14.42 -10.14
N GLU A 122 7.91 -14.88 -9.77
CA GLU A 122 7.68 -16.03 -8.89
C GLU A 122 7.40 -17.33 -9.69
N GLY A 123 7.45 -17.27 -11.03
CA GLY A 123 7.22 -18.41 -11.92
C GLY A 123 5.75 -18.84 -12.04
N LEU A 124 4.82 -17.97 -11.69
CA LEU A 124 3.37 -18.22 -11.71
C LEU A 124 2.75 -17.64 -13.00
N ASP A 125 1.66 -18.25 -13.47
CA ASP A 125 1.01 -17.90 -14.73
C ASP A 125 0.18 -16.59 -14.61
N PRO A 126 0.57 -15.51 -15.31
CA PRO A 126 -0.08 -14.19 -15.21
C PRO A 126 -1.54 -14.18 -15.70
N ASP A 127 -1.97 -15.18 -16.48
CA ASP A 127 -3.32 -15.27 -17.02
C ASP A 127 -4.38 -15.66 -15.96
N LEU A 128 -3.93 -16.12 -14.78
CA LEU A 128 -4.81 -16.38 -13.63
C LEU A 128 -5.50 -15.11 -13.10
N LEU A 129 -4.96 -13.93 -13.41
CA LEU A 129 -5.57 -12.64 -13.06
C LEU A 129 -6.76 -12.26 -13.95
N GLU A 130 -6.84 -12.81 -15.16
CA GLU A 130 -7.91 -12.50 -16.14
C GLU A 130 -9.04 -13.54 -16.12
N ARG A 131 -8.86 -14.67 -15.45
CA ARG A 131 -9.85 -15.76 -15.33
C ARG A 131 -10.09 -16.14 -13.86
N PRO A 132 -10.93 -15.40 -13.12
CA PRO A 132 -11.23 -15.71 -11.73
C PRO A 132 -12.17 -16.92 -11.70
N GLY A 133 -11.63 -18.13 -11.56
CA GLY A 133 -12.43 -19.35 -11.44
C GLY A 133 -11.83 -20.63 -12.05
N ALA A 134 -10.59 -20.62 -12.55
CA ALA A 134 -9.92 -21.86 -12.91
C ALA A 134 -9.63 -22.69 -11.62
N PRO A 135 -9.91 -24.01 -11.59
CA PRO A 135 -9.54 -24.87 -10.47
C PRO A 135 -8.02 -24.78 -10.22
N VAL A 136 -7.64 -24.52 -8.97
CA VAL A 136 -6.24 -24.41 -8.56
C VAL A 136 -5.52 -25.72 -8.90
N PRO A 137 -4.43 -25.72 -9.68
CA PRO A 137 -3.72 -26.95 -9.98
C PRO A 137 -3.01 -27.44 -8.71
N ASP A 138 -3.35 -28.64 -8.27
CA ASP A 138 -2.64 -29.35 -7.20
C ASP A 138 -1.16 -29.48 -7.57
N ALA A 139 -0.30 -29.11 -6.63
CA ALA A 139 1.15 -29.20 -6.76
C ALA A 139 1.58 -30.65 -7.00
N ALA A 140 1.85 -31.00 -8.26
CA ALA A 140 2.46 -32.27 -8.66
C ALA A 140 3.79 -32.02 -9.37
N VAL A 141 4.82 -32.45 -8.66
CA VAL A 141 6.21 -32.77 -9.02
C VAL A 141 6.43 -33.33 -10.44
N GLU A 142 7.61 -32.97 -10.99
CA GLU A 142 8.45 -33.66 -11.99
C GLU A 142 8.34 -33.38 -13.52
N LYS A 143 9.41 -32.72 -14.00
CA LYS A 143 10.45 -33.25 -14.91
C LYS A 143 10.18 -33.29 -16.43
N SER A 144 11.14 -32.64 -17.11
CA SER A 144 11.87 -33.08 -18.32
C SER A 144 11.47 -32.51 -19.69
N MET A 145 12.55 -32.04 -20.34
CA MET A 145 12.85 -32.05 -21.78
C MET A 145 12.24 -30.98 -22.69
N GLY A 146 13.15 -30.12 -23.18
CA GLY A 146 13.52 -30.20 -24.60
C GLY A 146 13.19 -28.98 -25.46
N GLY A 147 14.20 -28.52 -26.21
CA GLY A 147 14.08 -27.60 -27.34
C GLY A 147 14.77 -26.25 -27.07
N SER A 148 16.10 -26.11 -27.20
CA SER A 148 16.81 -25.86 -28.46
C SER A 148 16.09 -24.83 -29.34
N SER A 149 16.61 -23.60 -29.41
CA SER A 149 17.02 -22.99 -30.69
C SER A 149 17.57 -21.58 -30.46
N ASP A 150 18.83 -21.39 -30.83
CA ASP A 150 19.48 -20.10 -31.05
C ASP A 150 18.75 -19.29 -32.12
N SER A 151 18.77 -17.94 -32.02
CA SER A 151 18.82 -17.00 -33.17
C SER A 151 19.02 -15.55 -32.72
N GLU A 152 20.27 -15.10 -32.85
CA GLU A 152 20.76 -13.87 -33.49
C GLU A 152 19.82 -12.67 -33.84
N SER A 153 20.45 -11.48 -33.85
CA SER A 153 20.13 -10.23 -34.59
C SER A 153 19.23 -9.20 -33.88
N SER A 154 19.75 -8.05 -33.41
CA SER A 154 20.35 -6.89 -34.12
C SER A 154 19.31 -6.02 -34.85
N PHE A 155 18.89 -4.91 -34.22
CA PHE A 155 18.44 -3.72 -34.94
C PHE A 155 18.77 -2.46 -34.14
N SER A 156 19.62 -1.65 -34.76
CA SER A 156 19.93 -0.26 -34.42
C SER A 156 18.85 0.68 -34.94
N ASP A 157 18.54 1.74 -34.20
CA ASP A 157 18.62 3.16 -34.61
C ASP A 157 18.72 4.03 -33.35
#